data_AF-A0A4S8QCE0-F1
#
_entry.id   AF-A0A4S8QCE0-F1
#
_cell.length_a   1.000
_cell.length_b   1.000
_cell.length_c   1.000
_cell.angle_alpha   90.00
_cell.angle_beta   90.00
_cell.angle_gamma   90.00
#
_symmetry.space_group_name_H-M   'P 1'
#
loop_
_entity.id
_entity.type
_entity.pdbx_description
1 polymer ?
#
loop_
_entity_poly.entity_id
_entity_poly.type
_entity_poly.pdbx_seq_one_letter_code
_entity_poly.pdbx_strand_id
1 'polypeptide(L)'
;MSHLSIEVGHLYADDLARPETLRSEMASAAAWVDGTTAALSKRLGGKKPRVSTCYLVDDYFHQGLPAPEKLIAVVEEAAADVGLRIDYLARESGCAMMGQLDLAELVAGRIVSEPAPGTNGSRPPVNQSGWLCNGVRTPQTPRVAMSRPDKWVPPSQNARREHSVFLDVELWNDTPEGKLWSCPMLAAVWQLLRLGVLRDQGRRIGVPASRSSVAPVEHGHDPESEGVARYPDTWKDMPAILQLNQKAAPFPAYRTVSVLSVDFLEVEHAVRLICSCVSPDHGATQAVRKAAEREGMELPEELVDRLSYIFQGPL
;
A
#
# COMPACT_ATOMS: atom_id res chain seq x y z
N MET A 1 -16.00 9.35 3.23
CA MET A 1 -14.72 8.84 2.71
C MET A 1 -14.18 9.84 1.71
N SER A 2 -12.95 9.70 1.24
CA SER A 2 -12.49 10.39 0.03
C SER A 2 -13.01 9.68 -1.21
N HIS A 3 -13.18 10.41 -2.31
CA HIS A 3 -13.46 9.79 -3.60
C HIS A 3 -12.23 9.04 -4.11
N LEU A 4 -11.05 9.58 -3.85
CA LEU A 4 -9.78 9.03 -4.27
C LEU A 4 -8.70 9.31 -3.22
N SER A 5 -7.89 8.31 -2.93
CA SER A 5 -6.60 8.49 -2.26
C SER A 5 -5.50 8.39 -3.31
N ILE A 6 -4.50 9.26 -3.27
CA ILE A 6 -3.35 9.26 -4.17
C ILE A 6 -2.08 9.12 -3.35
N GLU A 7 -1.30 8.09 -3.61
CA GLU A 7 0.06 7.95 -3.09
C GLU A 7 1.00 8.65 -4.06
N VAL A 8 1.73 9.63 -3.53
CA VAL A 8 2.51 10.59 -4.32
C VAL A 8 4.02 10.35 -4.20
N GLY A 9 4.41 9.30 -3.50
CA GLY A 9 5.78 8.85 -3.39
C GLY A 9 5.94 7.76 -2.33
N HIS A 10 7.01 7.00 -2.51
CA HIS A 10 7.50 5.97 -1.59
C HIS A 10 8.97 6.27 -1.40
N LEU A 11 9.35 6.78 -0.23
CA LEU A 11 10.71 7.27 -0.01
C LEU A 11 11.68 6.10 0.13
N TYR A 12 12.79 6.14 -0.61
CA TYR A 12 13.99 5.40 -0.24
C TYR A 12 14.92 6.28 0.60
N ALA A 13 15.60 5.67 1.58
CA ALA A 13 16.58 6.37 2.42
C ALA A 13 17.67 7.08 1.59
N ASP A 14 17.99 6.53 0.41
CA ASP A 14 18.98 7.08 -0.52
C ASP A 14 18.53 8.40 -1.19
N ASP A 15 17.22 8.64 -1.32
CA ASP A 15 16.67 9.83 -1.97
C ASP A 15 16.89 11.10 -1.13
N LEU A 16 17.01 10.92 0.19
CA LEU A 16 17.30 12.02 1.13
C LEU A 16 18.71 12.58 1.01
N ALA A 17 19.63 11.82 0.43
CA ALA A 17 20.96 12.30 0.12
C ALA A 17 20.98 13.22 -1.12
N ARG A 18 19.84 13.36 -1.83
CA ARG A 18 19.73 14.11 -3.09
C ARG A 18 18.46 14.98 -3.13
N PRO A 19 18.45 16.14 -2.45
CA PRO A 19 17.27 17.02 -2.37
C PRO A 19 16.67 17.40 -3.73
N GLU A 20 17.49 17.57 -4.77
CA GLU A 20 17.02 17.88 -6.11
C GLU A 20 16.22 16.73 -6.76
N THR A 21 16.59 15.48 -6.46
CA THR A 21 15.85 14.30 -6.92
C THR A 21 14.47 14.26 -6.28
N LEU A 22 14.39 14.43 -4.95
CA LEU A 22 13.13 14.51 -4.23
C LEU A 22 12.23 15.63 -4.77
N ARG A 23 12.78 16.82 -5.03
CA ARG A 23 12.01 17.92 -5.64
C ARG A 23 11.47 17.57 -7.03
N SER A 24 12.28 16.91 -7.86
CA SER A 24 11.86 16.47 -9.20
C SER A 24 10.73 15.43 -9.13
N GLU A 25 10.82 14.48 -8.21
CA GLU A 25 9.78 13.48 -7.94
C GLU A 25 8.49 14.14 -7.47
N MET A 26 8.57 15.08 -6.52
CA MET A 26 7.41 15.82 -6.03
C MET A 26 6.76 16.64 -7.16
N ALA A 27 7.54 17.28 -8.04
CA ALA A 27 7.01 18.01 -9.19
C ALA A 27 6.28 17.09 -10.16
N SER A 28 6.85 15.92 -10.45
CA SER A 28 6.22 14.89 -11.27
C SER A 28 4.91 14.40 -10.64
N ALA A 29 4.94 14.07 -9.36
CA ALA A 29 3.77 13.62 -8.61
C ALA A 29 2.66 14.68 -8.56
N ALA A 30 3.01 15.96 -8.39
CA ALA A 30 2.08 17.10 -8.43
C ALA A 30 1.28 17.12 -9.74
N ALA A 31 1.96 16.98 -10.88
CA ALA A 31 1.31 16.97 -12.20
C ALA A 31 0.29 15.82 -12.33
N TRP A 32 0.60 14.64 -11.79
CA TRP A 32 -0.33 13.51 -11.80
C TRP A 32 -1.47 13.65 -10.80
N VAL A 33 -1.24 14.25 -9.64
CA VAL A 33 -2.29 14.59 -8.68
C VAL A 33 -3.29 15.54 -9.33
N ASP A 34 -2.82 16.59 -10.00
CA ASP A 34 -3.66 17.56 -10.70
C ASP A 34 -4.44 16.91 -11.84
N GLY A 35 -3.76 16.16 -12.70
CA GLY A 35 -4.38 15.46 -13.83
C GLY A 35 -5.45 14.46 -13.38
N THR A 36 -5.16 13.67 -12.35
CA THR A 36 -6.08 12.66 -11.81
C THR A 36 -7.28 13.32 -11.12
N THR A 37 -7.05 14.40 -10.37
CA THR A 37 -8.10 15.18 -9.71
C THR A 37 -9.02 15.83 -10.74
N ALA A 38 -8.47 16.40 -11.82
CA ALA A 38 -9.23 16.98 -12.91
C ALA A 38 -10.07 15.93 -13.65
N ALA A 39 -9.50 14.75 -13.94
CA ALA A 39 -10.22 13.64 -14.55
C ALA A 39 -11.39 13.15 -13.68
N LEU A 40 -11.18 13.06 -12.36
CA LEU A 40 -12.22 12.67 -11.42
C LEU A 40 -13.33 13.74 -11.32
N SER A 41 -12.97 15.03 -11.27
CA SER A 41 -13.94 16.13 -11.30
C SER A 41 -14.88 16.03 -12.52
N LYS A 42 -14.33 15.76 -13.71
CA LYS A 42 -15.13 15.54 -14.93
C LYS A 42 -16.09 14.36 -14.80
N ARG A 43 -15.63 13.23 -14.24
CA ARG A 43 -16.48 12.05 -13.99
C ARG A 43 -17.60 12.31 -12.98
N LEU A 44 -17.39 13.22 -12.04
CA LEU A 44 -18.37 13.63 -11.04
C LEU A 44 -19.27 14.80 -11.52
N GLY A 45 -19.30 15.08 -12.82
CA GLY A 45 -20.13 16.14 -13.40
C GLY A 45 -19.67 17.55 -13.02
N GLY A 46 -18.36 17.76 -12.86
CA GLY A 46 -17.76 19.05 -12.51
C GLY A 46 -17.75 19.38 -11.01
N LYS A 47 -18.21 18.46 -10.15
CA LYS A 47 -18.14 18.63 -8.70
C LYS A 47 -16.70 18.51 -8.20
N LYS A 48 -16.35 19.33 -7.19
CA LYS A 48 -15.04 19.26 -6.54
C LYS A 48 -14.85 17.89 -5.86
N PRO A 49 -13.88 17.06 -6.29
CA PRO A 49 -13.65 15.78 -5.66
C PRO A 49 -12.98 15.92 -4.29
N ARG A 50 -13.30 15.01 -3.36
CA ARG A 50 -12.55 14.81 -2.12
C ARG A 50 -11.38 13.88 -2.42
N VAL A 51 -10.18 14.45 -2.50
CA VAL A 51 -8.93 13.72 -2.77
C VAL A 51 -8.03 13.86 -1.56
N SER A 52 -7.53 12.74 -1.06
CA SER A 52 -6.46 12.68 -0.05
C SER A 52 -5.14 12.30 -0.73
N THR A 53 -4.05 12.94 -0.34
CA THR A 53 -2.69 12.55 -0.75
C THR A 53 -1.95 11.88 0.39
N CYS A 54 -1.15 10.87 0.10
CA CYS A 54 -0.34 10.18 1.09
C CYS A 54 1.08 9.96 0.60
N TYR A 55 2.01 10.02 1.55
CA TYR A 55 3.41 9.75 1.34
C TYR A 55 3.84 8.62 2.28
N LEU A 56 4.49 7.59 1.75
CA LEU A 56 4.87 6.42 2.52
C LEU A 56 6.39 6.41 2.75
N VAL A 57 6.78 6.20 4.01
CA VAL A 57 8.16 6.09 4.45
C VAL A 57 8.48 4.63 4.70
N ASP A 58 9.47 4.11 3.99
CA ASP A 58 10.00 2.76 4.21
C ASP A 58 10.92 2.73 5.43
N ASP A 59 10.32 2.69 6.61
CA ASP A 59 11.02 2.46 7.87
C ASP A 59 11.06 0.98 8.28
N TYR A 60 10.62 0.09 7.40
CA TYR A 60 10.61 -1.35 7.65
C TYR A 60 11.90 -2.01 7.18
N PHE A 61 12.35 -1.69 5.96
CA PHE A 61 13.58 -2.23 5.39
C PHE A 61 14.81 -1.34 5.66
N HIS A 62 14.60 -0.06 6.04
CA HIS A 62 15.69 0.90 6.22
C HIS A 62 15.81 1.39 7.67
N GLN A 63 16.80 0.87 8.39
CA GLN A 63 17.07 1.27 9.79
C GLN A 63 17.92 2.55 9.93
N GLY A 64 18.44 3.09 8.82
CA GLY A 64 19.32 4.27 8.78
C GLY A 64 18.62 5.59 8.45
N LEU A 65 17.28 5.66 8.56
CA LEU A 65 16.53 6.88 8.23
C LEU A 65 16.90 8.04 9.17
N PRO A 66 16.86 9.30 8.68
CA PRO A 66 16.92 10.47 9.54
C PRO A 66 15.80 10.48 10.58
N ALA A 67 16.00 11.26 11.65
CA ALA A 67 14.97 11.49 12.66
C ALA A 67 13.65 11.96 12.00
N PRO A 68 12.47 11.54 12.53
CA PRO A 68 11.17 11.86 11.93
C PRO A 68 10.97 13.34 11.62
N GLU A 69 11.31 14.24 12.55
CA GLU A 69 11.21 15.70 12.33
C GLU A 69 11.98 16.16 11.08
N LYS A 70 13.23 15.73 10.95
CA LYS A 70 14.09 16.14 9.84
C LYS A 70 13.54 15.62 8.52
N LEU A 71 13.10 14.36 8.48
CA LEU A 71 12.53 13.78 7.26
C LEU A 71 11.24 14.48 6.85
N ILE A 72 10.31 14.64 7.79
CA ILE A 72 9.00 15.23 7.54
C ILE A 72 9.17 16.68 7.06
N ALA A 73 10.08 17.45 7.67
CA ALA A 73 10.36 18.82 7.25
C ALA A 73 10.85 18.88 5.79
N VAL A 74 11.82 18.05 5.41
CA VAL A 74 12.36 18.00 4.04
C VAL A 74 11.28 17.61 3.02
N VAL A 75 10.43 16.63 3.35
CA VAL A 75 9.33 16.18 2.51
C VAL A 75 8.24 17.26 2.38
N GLU A 76 7.85 17.90 3.48
CA GLU A 76 6.87 19.01 3.47
C GLU A 76 7.38 20.21 2.66
N GLU A 77 8.66 20.56 2.79
CA GLU A 77 9.31 21.64 2.04
C GLU A 77 9.36 21.34 0.54
N ALA A 78 9.87 20.17 0.15
CA ALA A 78 9.96 19.78 -1.26
C ALA A 78 8.58 19.70 -1.94
N ALA A 79 7.56 19.25 -1.21
CA ALA A 79 6.18 19.24 -1.71
C ALA A 79 5.61 20.65 -1.83
N ALA A 80 5.85 21.53 -0.85
CA ALA A 80 5.39 22.91 -0.87
C ALA A 80 5.98 23.72 -2.03
N ASP A 81 7.26 23.51 -2.35
CA ASP A 81 7.96 24.18 -3.46
C ASP A 81 7.28 23.99 -4.82
N VAL A 82 6.60 22.86 -5.00
CA VAL A 82 5.93 22.49 -6.25
C VAL A 82 4.40 22.55 -6.14
N GLY A 83 3.87 23.07 -5.03
CA GLY A 83 2.44 23.18 -4.77
C GLY A 83 1.74 21.84 -4.48
N LEU A 84 2.49 20.77 -4.23
CA LEU A 84 1.95 19.48 -3.83
C LEU A 84 1.61 19.52 -2.34
N ARG A 85 0.37 19.16 -2.01
CA ARG A 85 -0.06 18.95 -0.63
C ARG A 85 0.12 17.49 -0.25
N ILE A 86 0.71 17.21 0.91
CA ILE A 86 0.73 15.88 1.52
C ILE A 86 -0.24 15.88 2.69
N ASP A 87 -1.32 15.11 2.59
CA ASP A 87 -2.36 15.06 3.61
C ASP A 87 -2.02 14.09 4.75
N TYR A 88 -1.40 12.95 4.40
CA TYR A 88 -1.06 11.87 5.32
C TYR A 88 0.37 11.37 5.09
N LEU A 89 1.07 11.06 6.17
CA LEU A 89 2.32 10.31 6.16
C LEU A 89 2.04 8.91 6.71
N ALA A 90 2.49 7.87 6.02
CA ALA A 90 2.38 6.49 6.47
C ALA A 90 3.77 5.87 6.66
N ARG A 91 3.84 4.93 7.60
CA ARG A 91 5.04 4.10 7.84
C ARG A 91 4.82 2.72 7.25
N GLU A 92 5.79 2.22 6.50
CA GLU A 92 5.74 0.85 5.96
C GLU A 92 5.66 -0.18 7.10
N SER A 93 6.43 0.01 8.17
CA SER A 93 6.35 -0.85 9.36
C SER A 93 4.97 -0.84 10.02
N GLY A 94 4.19 0.23 9.83
CA GLY A 94 2.80 0.35 10.25
C GLY A 94 1.85 -0.60 9.50
N CYS A 95 2.25 -1.09 8.32
CA CYS A 95 1.55 -2.11 7.55
C CYS A 95 1.88 -3.53 8.04
N ALA A 96 3.05 -3.73 8.66
CA ALA A 96 3.36 -4.96 9.37
C ALA A 96 2.64 -4.99 10.72
N MET A 97 2.84 -3.96 11.54
CA MET A 97 2.37 -3.87 12.92
C MET A 97 1.66 -2.54 13.18
N MET A 98 0.42 -2.58 13.67
CA MET A 98 -0.33 -1.39 14.08
C MET A 98 -0.68 -1.45 15.56
N GLY A 99 0.15 -0.81 16.39
CA GLY A 99 0.08 -0.98 17.84
C GLY A 99 0.47 -2.42 18.22
N GLN A 100 -0.46 -3.17 18.83
CA GLN A 100 -0.25 -4.58 19.18
C GLN A 100 -0.84 -5.55 18.14
N LEU A 101 -1.44 -5.03 17.07
CA LEU A 101 -2.04 -5.84 16.02
C LEU A 101 -0.99 -6.16 14.95
N ASP A 102 -0.70 -7.44 14.75
CA ASP A 102 -0.01 -7.92 13.56
C ASP A 102 -0.96 -7.83 12.37
N LEU A 103 -0.80 -6.72 11.63
CA LEU A 103 -1.72 -6.34 10.58
C LEU A 103 -1.45 -7.14 9.31
N ALA A 104 -0.18 -7.42 9.01
CA ALA A 104 0.18 -8.26 7.89
C ALA A 104 -0.29 -9.71 8.13
N GLU A 105 -0.15 -10.26 9.34
CA GLU A 105 -0.70 -11.58 9.67
C GLU A 105 -2.23 -11.62 9.56
N LEU A 106 -2.92 -10.56 10.02
CA LEU A 106 -4.38 -10.45 9.87
C LEU A 106 -4.80 -10.50 8.40
N VAL A 107 -4.05 -9.85 7.50
CA VAL A 107 -4.34 -9.88 6.06
C VAL A 107 -3.94 -11.22 5.46
N ALA A 108 -2.80 -11.80 5.82
CA ALA A 108 -2.36 -13.11 5.36
C ALA A 108 -3.37 -14.21 5.71
N GLY A 109 -3.93 -14.17 6.92
CA GLY A 109 -4.99 -15.08 7.36
C GLY A 109 -6.33 -14.92 6.62
N ARG A 110 -6.48 -13.88 5.78
CA ARG A 110 -7.66 -13.65 4.93
C ARG A 110 -7.42 -13.95 3.46
N ILE A 111 -6.21 -14.39 3.10
CA ILE A 111 -5.92 -14.83 1.74
C ILE A 111 -6.64 -16.16 1.49
N VAL A 112 -7.59 -16.13 0.55
CA VAL A 112 -8.30 -17.30 0.05
C VAL A 112 -7.57 -17.74 -1.22
N SER A 113 -6.81 -18.82 -1.11
CA SER A 113 -6.14 -19.43 -2.26
C SER A 113 -7.17 -20.21 -3.08
N GLU A 114 -7.30 -19.90 -4.37
CA GLU A 114 -8.08 -20.72 -5.29
C GLU A 114 -7.20 -21.87 -5.79
N PRO A 115 -7.41 -23.13 -5.35
CA PRO A 115 -6.63 -24.25 -5.84
C PRO A 115 -6.98 -24.48 -7.30
N ALA A 116 -5.95 -24.60 -8.15
CA ALA A 116 -6.17 -24.98 -9.54
C ALA A 116 -6.83 -26.37 -9.65
N PRO A 117 -7.64 -26.63 -10.69
CA PRO A 117 -8.22 -27.95 -10.91
C PRO A 117 -7.15 -29.06 -10.91
N GLY A 118 -7.37 -30.11 -10.12
CA GLY A 118 -6.41 -31.21 -9.98
C GLY A 118 -5.28 -30.98 -8.97
N THR A 119 -5.35 -29.93 -8.15
CA THR A 119 -4.45 -29.74 -7.01
C THR A 119 -4.45 -30.98 -6.11
N ASN A 120 -3.29 -31.59 -5.92
CA ASN A 120 -3.09 -32.85 -5.20
C ASN A 120 -2.42 -32.67 -3.83
N GLY A 121 -2.33 -31.44 -3.34
CA GLY A 121 -1.67 -31.12 -2.07
C GLY A 121 -0.13 -31.11 -2.14
N SER A 122 0.49 -31.15 -3.32
CA SER A 122 1.96 -31.08 -3.47
C SER A 122 2.56 -29.76 -2.99
N ARG A 123 1.76 -28.70 -2.90
CA ARG A 123 2.14 -27.41 -2.32
C ARG A 123 1.52 -27.26 -0.93
N PRO A 124 2.29 -26.87 0.10
CA PRO A 124 1.70 -26.45 1.36
C PRO A 124 0.76 -25.26 1.15
N PRO A 125 -0.29 -25.13 1.97
CA PRO A 125 -1.15 -23.95 1.98
C PRO A 125 -0.35 -22.64 2.11
N VAL A 126 -0.91 -21.53 1.61
CA VAL A 126 -0.25 -20.21 1.63
C VAL A 126 0.15 -19.81 3.05
N ASN A 127 -0.71 -20.05 4.05
CA ASN A 127 -0.45 -19.75 5.45
C ASN A 127 0.71 -20.55 6.08
N GLN A 128 1.16 -21.63 5.43
CA GLN A 128 2.32 -22.42 5.87
C GLN A 128 3.56 -22.13 5.05
N SER A 129 3.40 -22.00 3.72
CA SER A 129 4.55 -21.81 2.83
C SER A 129 5.07 -20.37 2.82
N GLY A 130 4.22 -19.38 3.01
CA GLY A 130 4.58 -17.99 2.77
C GLY A 130 4.60 -17.61 1.30
N TRP A 131 4.05 -18.44 0.41
CA TRP A 131 4.06 -18.17 -1.03
C TRP A 131 2.66 -18.27 -1.65
N LEU A 132 2.28 -17.26 -2.42
CA LEU A 132 1.01 -17.18 -3.16
C LEU A 132 1.25 -17.36 -4.66
N CYS A 133 0.53 -18.29 -5.31
CA CYS A 133 0.53 -18.38 -6.77
C CYS A 133 -0.83 -18.02 -7.36
N ASN A 134 -0.79 -17.60 -8.62
CA ASN A 134 -1.99 -17.32 -9.40
C ASN A 134 -2.36 -18.46 -10.38
N GLY A 135 -1.82 -19.67 -10.20
CA GLY A 135 -2.09 -20.78 -11.12
C GLY A 135 -1.22 -22.01 -10.97
N VAL A 136 -1.04 -22.75 -12.07
CA VAL A 136 -0.31 -24.01 -12.15
C VAL A 136 1.07 -23.78 -12.76
N ARG A 137 2.11 -24.16 -12.04
CA ARG A 137 3.50 -24.18 -12.55
C ARG A 137 3.67 -25.26 -13.62
N THR A 138 4.73 -25.14 -14.42
CA THR A 138 5.24 -26.28 -15.18
C THR A 138 5.53 -27.45 -14.21
N PRO A 139 4.97 -28.65 -14.45
CA PRO A 139 5.20 -29.79 -13.57
C PRO A 139 6.69 -30.12 -13.43
N GLN A 140 7.18 -30.27 -12.21
CA GLN A 140 8.49 -30.82 -11.90
C GLN A 140 8.31 -32.24 -11.36
N THR A 141 8.17 -33.23 -12.25
CA THR A 141 8.09 -34.64 -11.83
C THR A 141 9.49 -35.13 -11.42
N PRO A 142 9.69 -35.69 -10.21
CA PRO A 142 10.95 -36.31 -9.84
C PRO A 142 11.33 -37.41 -10.85
N ARG A 143 12.57 -37.39 -11.35
CA ARG A 143 13.02 -38.30 -12.42
C ARG A 143 14.00 -39.34 -11.93
N VAL A 144 13.94 -40.51 -12.58
CA VAL A 144 15.05 -41.47 -12.65
C VAL A 144 15.82 -41.18 -13.93
N ALA A 145 17.15 -41.15 -13.89
CA ALA A 145 18.02 -40.65 -14.98
C ALA A 145 17.80 -41.27 -16.38
N MET A 146 17.13 -42.44 -16.46
CA MET A 146 16.90 -43.20 -17.70
C MET A 146 15.46 -43.09 -18.23
N SER A 147 14.59 -42.26 -17.65
CA SER A 147 13.22 -42.06 -18.15
C SER A 147 13.19 -41.19 -19.41
N ARG A 148 12.23 -41.47 -20.32
CA ARG A 148 12.00 -40.63 -21.52
C ARG A 148 11.79 -39.16 -21.12
N PRO A 149 12.23 -38.19 -21.96
CA PRO A 149 11.93 -36.79 -21.70
C PRO A 149 10.42 -36.56 -21.74
N ASP A 150 9.86 -36.07 -20.64
CA ASP A 150 8.51 -35.52 -20.62
C ASP A 150 8.40 -34.39 -21.64
N LYS A 151 7.23 -34.31 -22.26
CA LYS A 151 6.87 -33.15 -23.07
C LYS A 151 6.78 -31.94 -22.14
N TRP A 152 7.52 -30.88 -22.44
CA TRP A 152 7.42 -29.63 -21.70
C TRP A 152 5.98 -29.10 -21.73
N VAL A 153 5.50 -28.60 -20.58
CA VAL A 153 4.17 -27.99 -20.42
C VAL A 153 4.36 -26.59 -19.85
N PRO A 154 3.83 -25.53 -20.49
CA PRO A 154 3.96 -24.16 -19.98
C PRO A 154 3.22 -23.98 -18.66
N PRO A 155 3.64 -23.04 -17.80
CA PRO A 155 2.83 -22.64 -16.66
C PRO A 155 1.54 -21.98 -17.14
N SER A 156 0.51 -21.99 -16.30
CA SER A 156 -0.79 -21.39 -16.63
C SER A 156 -1.37 -20.65 -15.44
N GLN A 157 -1.95 -19.48 -15.71
CA GLN A 157 -2.68 -18.66 -14.76
C GLN A 157 -4.12 -19.18 -14.62
N ASN A 158 -4.66 -19.14 -13.41
CA ASN A 158 -6.07 -19.33 -13.11
C ASN A 158 -6.89 -18.22 -13.79
N ALA A 159 -8.11 -18.53 -14.24
CA ALA A 159 -8.98 -17.58 -14.93
C ALA A 159 -8.31 -16.83 -16.11
N ARG A 160 -7.31 -17.45 -16.77
CA ARG A 160 -6.67 -16.85 -17.94
C ARG A 160 -7.70 -16.53 -19.03
N ARG A 161 -7.47 -15.43 -19.73
CA ARG A 161 -8.17 -15.12 -20.98
C ARG A 161 -7.39 -15.79 -22.13
N GLU A 162 -6.86 -14.99 -23.05
CA GLU A 162 -6.14 -15.45 -24.24
C GLU A 162 -4.67 -15.85 -23.98
N HIS A 163 -4.07 -15.40 -22.86
CA HIS A 163 -2.68 -15.69 -22.50
C HIS A 163 -2.53 -15.89 -20.99
N SER A 164 -1.42 -16.47 -20.55
CA SER A 164 -1.09 -16.66 -19.12
C SER A 164 0.11 -15.83 -18.71
N VAL A 165 -0.03 -15.12 -17.59
CA VAL A 165 1.09 -14.58 -16.84
C VAL A 165 1.10 -15.26 -15.49
N PHE A 166 2.05 -16.18 -15.30
CA PHE A 166 2.18 -16.94 -14.07
C PHE A 166 3.06 -16.20 -13.07
N LEU A 167 2.59 -16.07 -11.83
CA LEU A 167 3.32 -15.48 -10.72
C LEU A 167 3.38 -16.45 -9.54
N ASP A 168 4.53 -16.44 -8.89
CA ASP A 168 4.70 -16.95 -7.53
C ASP A 168 5.31 -15.85 -6.67
N VAL A 169 4.61 -15.49 -5.61
CA VAL A 169 4.89 -14.30 -4.80
C VAL A 169 5.21 -14.74 -3.39
N GLU A 170 6.39 -14.39 -2.91
CA GLU A 170 6.77 -14.53 -1.51
C GLU A 170 6.03 -13.46 -0.69
N LEU A 171 5.29 -13.87 0.33
CA LEU A 171 4.57 -13.03 1.27
C LEU A 171 5.42 -12.72 2.51
N TRP A 172 6.24 -13.67 2.93
CA TRP A 172 7.23 -13.53 3.99
C TRP A 172 8.31 -14.59 3.84
N ASN A 173 9.43 -14.38 4.51
CA ASN A 173 10.41 -15.42 4.80
C ASN A 173 10.71 -15.50 6.30
N ASP A 174 11.24 -16.64 6.72
CA ASP A 174 11.68 -16.85 8.10
C ASP A 174 13.14 -16.39 8.25
N THR A 175 13.39 -15.47 9.18
CA THR A 175 14.72 -15.01 9.60
C THR A 175 15.01 -15.48 11.04
N PRO A 176 16.25 -15.38 11.52
CA PRO A 176 16.58 -15.68 12.91
C PRO A 176 15.77 -14.85 13.93
N GLU A 177 15.33 -13.65 13.55
CA GLU A 177 14.55 -12.71 14.36
C GLU A 177 13.04 -12.96 14.27
N GLY A 178 12.60 -13.86 13.38
CA GLY A 178 11.21 -14.21 13.16
C GLY A 178 10.77 -13.99 11.72
N LYS A 179 9.49 -13.73 11.53
CA LYS A 179 8.90 -13.54 10.20
C LYS A 179 9.24 -12.15 9.66
N LEU A 180 9.85 -12.07 8.47
CA LEU A 180 10.04 -10.84 7.73
C LEU A 180 9.05 -10.78 6.57
N TRP A 181 8.15 -9.79 6.60
CA TRP A 181 7.14 -9.59 5.57
C TRP A 181 7.76 -9.01 4.30
N SER A 182 7.26 -9.43 3.14
CA SER A 182 7.72 -8.89 1.86
C SER A 182 7.11 -7.53 1.56
N CYS A 183 7.82 -6.69 0.81
CA CYS A 183 7.32 -5.40 0.32
C CYS A 183 5.94 -5.52 -0.38
N PRO A 184 5.67 -6.46 -1.31
CA PRO A 184 4.34 -6.57 -1.91
C PRO A 184 3.25 -6.95 -0.91
N MET A 185 3.57 -7.68 0.17
CA MET A 185 2.61 -7.96 1.24
C MET A 185 2.26 -6.69 2.02
N LEU A 186 3.26 -5.88 2.39
CA LEU A 186 3.07 -4.62 3.11
C LEU A 186 2.34 -3.58 2.24
N ALA A 187 2.69 -3.47 0.96
CA ALA A 187 1.99 -2.63 0.00
C ALA A 187 0.54 -3.09 -0.23
N ALA A 188 0.25 -4.40 -0.23
CA ALA A 188 -1.13 -4.89 -0.26
C ALA A 188 -1.92 -4.49 0.99
N VAL A 189 -1.34 -4.61 2.18
CA VAL A 189 -1.95 -4.10 3.42
C VAL A 189 -2.23 -2.61 3.31
N TRP A 190 -1.28 -1.83 2.79
CA TRP A 190 -1.41 -0.40 2.59
C TRP A 190 -2.60 -0.03 1.69
N GLN A 191 -2.76 -0.71 0.55
CA GLN A 191 -3.90 -0.52 -0.33
C GLN A 191 -5.23 -0.83 0.39
N LEU A 192 -5.29 -1.91 1.16
CA LEU A 192 -6.48 -2.30 1.92
C LEU A 192 -6.84 -1.32 3.05
N LEU A 193 -5.84 -0.72 3.71
CA LEU A 193 -6.00 0.37 4.67
C LEU A 193 -6.60 1.61 4.00
N ARG A 194 -6.04 2.02 2.86
CA ARG A 194 -6.52 3.18 2.09
C ARG A 194 -7.94 2.96 1.55
N LEU A 195 -8.33 1.72 1.24
CA LEU A 195 -9.72 1.40 0.87
C LEU A 195 -10.66 1.32 2.09
N GLY A 196 -10.13 1.27 3.31
CA GLY A 196 -10.91 1.25 4.55
C GLY A 196 -11.69 -0.04 4.76
N VAL A 197 -11.24 -1.15 4.19
CA VAL A 197 -11.93 -2.46 4.19
C VAL A 197 -11.46 -3.41 5.28
N LEU A 198 -10.39 -3.04 6.02
CA LEU A 198 -9.87 -3.85 7.12
C LEU A 198 -10.62 -3.57 8.42
N ARG A 199 -10.86 -4.64 9.19
CA ARG A 199 -11.51 -4.62 10.50
C ARG A 199 -10.83 -5.59 11.44
N ASP A 200 -10.72 -5.23 12.71
CA ASP A 200 -10.34 -6.14 13.78
C ASP A 200 -11.49 -6.20 14.79
N GLN A 201 -12.14 -7.36 14.90
CA GLN A 201 -13.32 -7.55 15.75
C GLN A 201 -14.40 -6.46 15.53
N GLY A 202 -14.63 -6.09 14.26
CA GLY A 202 -15.56 -5.02 13.86
C GLY A 202 -15.04 -3.59 14.02
N ARG A 203 -13.91 -3.37 14.70
CA ARG A 203 -13.27 -2.04 14.84
C ARG A 203 -12.55 -1.66 13.55
N ARG A 204 -12.58 -0.37 13.22
CA ARG A 204 -11.84 0.17 12.07
C ARG A 204 -10.33 0.14 12.36
N ILE A 205 -9.57 -0.33 11.39
CA ILE A 205 -8.10 -0.27 11.37
C ILE A 205 -7.68 0.91 10.48
N GLY A 206 -6.50 1.49 10.73
CA GLY A 206 -5.94 2.56 9.90
C GLY A 206 -6.56 3.94 10.16
N VAL A 207 -6.87 4.23 11.42
CA VAL A 207 -7.32 5.57 11.83
C VAL A 207 -6.08 6.47 11.97
N PRO A 208 -5.95 7.55 11.18
CA PRO A 208 -4.82 8.46 11.30
C PRO A 208 -4.77 9.15 12.66
N ALA A 209 -3.57 9.29 13.21
CA ALA A 209 -3.32 10.16 14.36
C ALA A 209 -3.19 11.61 13.89
N SER A 210 -3.76 12.55 14.66
CA SER A 210 -3.58 13.98 14.39
C SER A 210 -2.14 14.39 14.67
N ARG A 211 -1.57 15.30 13.88
CA ARG A 211 -0.28 15.96 14.20
C ARG A 211 -0.23 16.48 15.64
N SER A 212 -1.35 17.02 16.14
CA SER A 212 -1.43 17.57 17.50
C SER A 212 -1.43 16.51 18.60
N SER A 213 -1.76 15.25 18.32
CA SER A 213 -1.78 14.17 19.32
C SER A 213 -0.44 13.47 19.50
N VAL A 214 0.56 13.81 18.67
CA VAL A 214 1.87 13.17 18.62
C VAL A 214 2.96 14.08 19.21
N ALA A 215 2.64 15.35 19.45
CA ALA A 215 3.54 16.27 20.14
C ALA A 215 3.77 15.81 21.60
N PRO A 216 5.02 15.76 22.09
CA PRO A 216 5.32 15.33 23.46
C PRO A 216 4.56 16.15 24.52
N VAL A 217 3.98 15.45 25.51
CA VAL A 217 3.10 16.02 26.56
C VAL A 217 3.82 17.00 27.48
N GLU A 218 5.15 16.93 27.56
CA GLU A 218 5.99 17.76 28.44
C GLU A 218 6.07 19.23 28.00
N HIS A 219 5.54 19.58 26.82
CA HIS A 219 5.79 20.86 26.16
C HIS A 219 4.50 21.59 25.78
N GLY A 220 3.52 21.60 26.69
CA GLY A 220 2.16 22.10 26.50
C GLY A 220 2.04 23.23 25.48
N HIS A 221 1.17 23.03 24.48
CA HIS A 221 0.75 23.92 23.39
C HIS A 221 1.31 25.36 23.39
N ASP A 222 2.63 25.55 23.25
CA ASP A 222 3.21 26.85 22.98
C ASP A 222 3.66 26.90 21.51
N PRO A 223 2.83 27.46 20.61
CA PRO A 223 3.14 27.54 19.19
C PRO A 223 4.34 28.45 18.87
N GLU A 224 4.84 29.23 19.83
CA GLU A 224 5.98 30.15 19.65
C GLU A 224 7.32 29.61 20.19
N SER A 225 7.35 28.36 20.70
CA SER A 225 8.62 27.77 21.16
C SER A 225 9.50 27.34 19.98
N GLU A 226 10.28 28.28 19.46
CA GLU A 226 11.36 28.00 18.51
C GLU A 226 12.39 27.07 19.18
N GLY A 227 12.51 25.83 18.67
CA GLY A 227 13.56 24.88 19.08
C GLY A 227 13.09 23.56 19.70
N VAL A 228 11.78 23.33 19.87
CA VAL A 228 11.27 22.07 20.45
C VAL A 228 10.85 21.09 19.33
N ALA A 229 11.34 19.85 19.38
CA ALA A 229 10.98 18.79 18.44
C ALA A 229 9.47 18.48 18.53
N ARG A 230 8.77 18.47 17.38
CA ARG A 230 7.31 18.31 17.31
C ARG A 230 6.89 16.83 17.24
N TYR A 231 7.84 15.94 17.01
CA TYR A 231 7.63 14.51 16.85
C TYR A 231 8.56 13.69 17.75
N PRO A 232 8.22 12.43 18.06
CA PRO A 232 9.13 11.46 18.63
C PRO A 232 10.46 11.37 17.89
N ASP A 233 11.53 11.06 18.63
CA ASP A 233 12.88 10.95 18.09
C ASP A 233 13.08 9.74 17.18
N THR A 234 12.29 8.68 17.38
CA THR A 234 12.42 7.42 16.64
C THR A 234 11.20 7.14 15.78
N TRP A 235 11.42 6.52 14.62
CA TRP A 235 10.34 6.05 13.77
C TRP A 235 9.42 5.08 14.51
N LYS A 236 9.97 4.17 15.32
CA LYS A 236 9.18 3.18 16.06
C LYS A 236 8.03 3.80 16.87
N ASP A 237 8.27 4.96 17.47
CA ASP A 237 7.32 5.66 18.35
C ASP A 237 6.32 6.54 17.59
N MET A 238 6.55 6.78 16.29
CA MET A 238 5.62 7.51 15.43
C MET A 238 4.34 6.68 15.18
N PRO A 239 3.17 7.31 15.02
CA PRO A 239 1.96 6.59 14.61
C PRO A 239 2.13 5.96 13.22
N ALA A 240 1.47 4.83 12.97
CA ALA A 240 1.49 4.16 11.67
C ALA A 240 1.00 5.06 10.53
N ILE A 241 0.02 5.93 10.80
CA ILE A 241 -0.50 6.93 9.86
C ILE A 241 -0.65 8.25 10.62
N LEU A 242 0.06 9.27 10.17
CA LEU A 242 0.02 10.63 10.68
C LEU A 242 -0.77 11.52 9.72
N GLN A 243 -1.73 12.27 10.23
CA GLN A 243 -2.41 13.32 9.47
C GLN A 243 -1.60 14.62 9.57
N LEU A 244 -0.90 14.96 8.48
CA LEU A 244 -0.10 16.20 8.39
C LEU A 244 -1.00 17.42 8.19
N ASN A 245 -2.02 17.30 7.32
CA ASN A 245 -2.97 18.37 7.04
C ASN A 245 -4.30 18.15 7.78
N GLN A 246 -4.62 19.01 8.74
CA GLN A 246 -5.88 18.95 9.49
C GLN A 246 -7.13 19.12 8.61
N LYS A 247 -7.00 19.77 7.45
CA LYS A 247 -8.09 19.98 6.47
C LYS A 247 -8.15 18.90 5.39
N ALA A 248 -7.37 17.83 5.53
CA ALA A 248 -7.34 16.72 4.60
C ALA A 248 -8.73 16.12 4.37
N ALA A 249 -8.99 15.67 3.14
CA ALA A 249 -10.10 14.77 2.89
C ALA A 249 -9.89 13.45 3.68
N PRO A 250 -10.94 12.70 4.05
CA PRO A 250 -10.79 11.51 4.88
C PRO A 250 -9.77 10.50 4.33
N PHE A 251 -8.95 9.90 5.19
CA PHE A 251 -7.92 8.95 4.75
C PHE A 251 -8.48 7.79 3.91
N PRO A 252 -9.50 7.03 4.36
CA PRO A 252 -10.08 5.98 3.54
C PRO A 252 -10.82 6.54 2.33
N ALA A 253 -10.59 5.93 1.17
CA ALA A 253 -11.12 6.33 -0.12
C ALA A 253 -11.84 5.19 -0.83
N TYR A 254 -12.73 5.54 -1.77
CA TYR A 254 -13.43 4.55 -2.59
C TYR A 254 -12.52 3.85 -3.60
N ARG A 255 -11.48 4.55 -4.05
CA ARG A 255 -10.45 4.08 -5.00
C ARG A 255 -9.10 4.61 -4.57
N THR A 256 -8.04 3.94 -5.02
CA THR A 256 -6.66 4.37 -4.80
C THR A 256 -5.95 4.56 -6.12
N VAL A 257 -5.01 5.50 -6.14
CA VAL A 257 -3.98 5.63 -7.18
C VAL A 257 -2.63 5.65 -6.48
N SER A 258 -1.65 4.93 -7.01
CA SER A 258 -0.25 5.03 -6.60
C SER A 258 0.58 5.52 -7.78
N VAL A 259 1.30 6.62 -7.58
CA VAL A 259 2.22 7.22 -8.54
C VAL A 259 3.63 6.77 -8.14
N LEU A 260 4.23 5.91 -8.95
CA LEU A 260 5.44 5.16 -8.58
C LEU A 260 6.46 5.14 -9.73
N SER A 261 7.73 4.88 -9.41
CA SER A 261 8.73 4.51 -10.42
C SER A 261 8.32 3.21 -11.13
N VAL A 262 8.72 3.06 -12.39
CA VAL A 262 8.55 1.82 -13.17
C VAL A 262 9.22 0.61 -12.51
N ASP A 263 10.21 0.81 -11.64
CA ASP A 263 10.87 -0.26 -10.90
C ASP A 263 9.91 -1.01 -9.97
N PHE A 264 8.78 -0.40 -9.58
CA PHE A 264 7.73 -1.04 -8.78
C PHE A 264 6.77 -1.90 -9.59
N LEU A 265 6.92 -2.01 -10.91
CA LEU A 265 5.95 -2.72 -11.75
C LEU A 265 5.75 -4.18 -11.31
N GLU A 266 6.83 -4.89 -10.99
CA GLU A 266 6.76 -6.29 -10.54
C GLU A 266 6.15 -6.40 -9.14
N VAL A 267 6.54 -5.51 -8.24
CA VAL A 267 6.00 -5.42 -6.87
C VAL A 267 4.50 -5.18 -6.92
N GLU A 268 4.03 -4.21 -7.71
CA GLU A 268 2.61 -3.86 -7.79
C GLU A 268 1.78 -4.90 -8.55
N HIS A 269 2.40 -5.68 -9.46
CA HIS A 269 1.75 -6.85 -10.02
C HIS A 269 1.50 -7.91 -8.95
N ALA A 270 2.47 -8.12 -8.06
CA ALA A 270 2.31 -8.99 -6.89
C ALA A 270 1.26 -8.44 -5.91
N VAL A 271 1.24 -7.13 -5.64
CA VAL A 271 0.21 -6.46 -4.80
C VAL A 271 -1.19 -6.73 -5.34
N ARG A 272 -1.41 -6.57 -6.66
CA ARG A 272 -2.70 -6.88 -7.28
C ARG A 272 -3.11 -8.34 -7.08
N LEU A 273 -2.19 -9.28 -7.25
CA LEU A 273 -2.47 -10.70 -6.98
C LEU A 273 -2.88 -10.90 -5.52
N ILE A 274 -2.12 -10.36 -4.56
CA ILE A 274 -2.44 -10.48 -3.13
C ILE A 274 -3.82 -9.90 -2.85
N CYS A 275 -4.09 -8.66 -3.27
CA CYS A 275 -5.38 -8.02 -3.07
C CYS A 275 -6.55 -8.75 -3.75
N SER A 276 -6.33 -9.44 -4.87
CA SER A 276 -7.38 -10.26 -5.52
C SER A 276 -7.72 -11.53 -4.75
N CYS A 277 -6.81 -12.03 -3.91
CA CYS A 277 -7.02 -13.22 -3.10
C CYS A 277 -7.48 -12.91 -1.67
N VAL A 278 -7.39 -11.66 -1.21
CA VAL A 278 -7.83 -11.28 0.15
C VAL A 278 -9.35 -11.22 0.20
N SER A 279 -9.97 -11.96 1.12
CA SER A 279 -11.38 -11.81 1.47
C SER A 279 -11.56 -10.60 2.39
N PRO A 280 -12.11 -9.46 1.93
CA PRO A 280 -12.28 -8.28 2.77
C PRO A 280 -13.38 -8.49 3.82
N ASP A 281 -13.42 -7.61 4.82
CA ASP A 281 -14.55 -7.58 5.75
C ASP A 281 -15.83 -7.21 4.98
N HIS A 282 -16.82 -8.10 5.02
CA HIS A 282 -18.06 -7.94 4.27
C HIS A 282 -18.86 -6.73 4.75
N GLY A 283 -18.92 -6.48 6.06
CA GLY A 283 -19.59 -5.32 6.64
C GLY A 283 -18.95 -4.01 6.21
N ALA A 284 -17.62 -3.95 6.21
CA ALA A 284 -16.85 -2.82 5.71
C ALA A 284 -17.11 -2.58 4.22
N THR A 285 -17.03 -3.63 3.40
CA THR A 285 -17.21 -3.54 1.95
C THR A 285 -18.61 -3.05 1.59
N GLN A 286 -19.65 -3.57 2.26
CA GLN A 286 -21.02 -3.09 2.07
C GLN A 286 -21.19 -1.63 2.51
N ALA A 287 -20.61 -1.24 3.66
CA ALA A 287 -20.69 0.14 4.12
C ALA A 287 -20.02 1.12 3.14
N VAL A 288 -18.86 0.74 2.58
CA VAL A 288 -18.15 1.51 1.56
C VAL A 288 -18.98 1.63 0.28
N ARG A 289 -19.57 0.53 -0.20
CA ARG A 289 -20.42 0.52 -1.40
C ARG A 289 -21.64 1.43 -1.24
N LYS A 290 -22.38 1.28 -0.14
CA LYS A 290 -23.54 2.14 0.16
C LYS A 290 -23.18 3.61 0.27
N ALA A 291 -22.00 3.93 0.80
CA ALA A 291 -21.53 5.32 0.88
C ALA A 291 -21.20 5.88 -0.51
N ALA A 292 -20.55 5.10 -1.38
CA ALA A 292 -20.26 5.51 -2.76
C ALA A 292 -21.55 5.72 -3.58
N GLU A 293 -22.53 4.81 -3.46
CA GLU A 293 -23.82 4.92 -4.15
C GLU A 293 -24.58 6.21 -3.79
N ARG A 294 -24.59 6.59 -2.50
CA ARG A 294 -25.19 7.86 -2.04
C ARG A 294 -24.54 9.10 -2.65
N GLU A 295 -23.30 8.96 -3.11
CA GLU A 295 -22.54 10.03 -3.74
C GLU A 295 -22.55 9.94 -5.27
N GLY A 296 -23.28 8.97 -5.84
CA GLY A 296 -23.37 8.76 -7.28
C GLY A 296 -22.11 8.13 -7.88
N MET A 297 -21.32 7.40 -7.09
CA MET A 297 -20.15 6.68 -7.56
C MET A 297 -20.44 5.19 -7.67
N GLU A 298 -20.19 4.63 -8.85
CA GLU A 298 -20.18 3.20 -9.07
C GLU A 298 -18.80 2.63 -8.73
N LEU A 299 -18.77 1.60 -7.90
CA LEU A 299 -17.53 0.90 -7.54
C LEU A 299 -17.47 -0.45 -8.24
N PRO A 300 -16.30 -0.82 -8.79
CA PRO A 300 -16.04 -2.17 -9.25
C PRO A 300 -16.45 -3.23 -8.22
N GLU A 301 -16.91 -4.36 -8.74
CA GLU A 301 -17.25 -5.54 -7.94
C GLU A 301 -16.03 -6.01 -7.17
N GLU A 302 -14.96 -6.32 -7.93
CA GLU A 302 -13.68 -6.74 -7.41
C GLU A 302 -12.95 -5.61 -6.68
N LEU A 303 -12.38 -5.94 -5.53
CA LEU A 303 -11.64 -4.98 -4.71
C LEU A 303 -10.38 -4.48 -5.42
N VAL A 304 -9.67 -5.39 -6.09
CA VAL A 304 -8.42 -5.10 -6.82
C VAL A 304 -8.61 -4.11 -7.97
N ASP A 305 -9.83 -4.00 -8.52
CA ASP A 305 -10.15 -3.06 -9.60
C ASP A 305 -10.39 -1.63 -9.10
N ARG A 306 -10.39 -1.43 -7.78
CA ARG A 306 -10.38 -0.11 -7.16
C ARG A 306 -8.98 0.48 -7.05
N LEU A 307 -7.95 -0.35 -7.27
CA LEU A 307 -6.55 0.05 -7.33
C LEU A 307 -6.19 0.54 -8.72
N SER A 308 -5.38 1.58 -8.81
CA SER A 308 -4.90 2.13 -10.07
C SER A 308 -3.45 2.60 -9.90
N TYR A 309 -2.68 2.53 -10.97
CA TYR A 309 -1.24 2.78 -10.93
C TYR A 309 -0.84 3.73 -12.04
N ILE A 310 0.11 4.61 -11.74
CA ILE A 310 0.81 5.44 -12.71
C ILE A 310 2.29 5.14 -12.51
N PHE A 311 2.88 4.42 -13.47
CA PHE A 311 4.31 4.11 -13.47
C PHE A 311 5.07 5.13 -14.30
N GLN A 312 6.14 5.67 -13.71
CA GLN A 312 6.99 6.68 -14.32
C GLN A 312 8.35 6.06 -14.63
N GLY A 313 8.76 6.15 -15.90
CA GLY A 313 10.14 5.84 -16.28
C GLY A 313 11.07 7.03 -16.01
N PRO A 314 12.40 6.82 -16.13
CA PRO A 314 13.34 7.93 -16.19
C PRO A 314 12.99 8.85 -17.36
N LEU A 315 13.10 10.17 -17.13
CA LEU A 315 12.94 11.20 -18.16
C LEU A 315 14.13 11.21 -19.13
#